data_AF-A0A920UDG2-F1
#
_entry.id   AF-A0A920UDG2-F1
#
_cell.length_a   1.000
_cell.length_b   1.000
_cell.length_c   1.000
_cell.angle_alpha   90.00
_cell.angle_beta   90.00
_cell.angle_gamma   90.00
#
_symmetry.space_group_name_H-M   'P 1'
#
loop_
_entity.id
_entity.type
_entity.pdbx_description
1 polymer ?
#
loop_
_entity_poly.entity_id
_entity_poly.type
_entity_poly.pdbx_seq_one_letter_code
_entity_poly.pdbx_strand_id
1 'polypeptide(L)' 'MGKVIREPSVVAVPKKQPGAFSGSCGFGEEAKQMLGRTPGSITAIRPMKDGVISDFDITQEMLRYFIRQTQSKFSVF' A
#
# COMPACT_ATOMS: atom_id res chain seq x y z
N MET A 1 -5.51 -3.99 -24.92
CA MET A 1 -6.29 -3.25 -23.91
C MET A 1 -5.47 -3.23 -22.62
N GLY A 2 -5.03 -2.06 -22.16
CA GLY A 2 -4.21 -1.94 -20.95
C GLY A 2 -5.03 -2.12 -19.69
N LYS A 3 -4.47 -2.80 -18.68
CA LYS A 3 -5.08 -2.95 -17.36
C LYS A 3 -4.66 -1.76 -16.50
N VAL A 4 -5.61 -0.90 -16.14
CA VAL A 4 -5.38 0.29 -15.32
C VAL A 4 -5.76 -0.03 -13.87
N ILE A 5 -4.83 0.18 -12.94
CA ILE A 5 -5.11 0.18 -11.49
C ILE A 5 -5.32 1.62 -11.04
N ARG A 6 -6.37 1.85 -10.25
CA ARG A 6 -6.68 3.15 -9.61
C ARG A 6 -6.80 2.95 -8.10
N GLU A 7 -5.68 2.67 -7.46
CA GLU A 7 -5.62 2.51 -6.00
C GLU A 7 -5.04 3.76 -5.33
N PRO A 8 -5.54 4.13 -4.14
CA PRO A 8 -5.04 5.29 -3.41
C PRO A 8 -3.61 5.03 -2.89
N SER A 9 -2.79 6.08 -2.84
CA SER A 9 -1.40 6.02 -2.35
C SER A 9 -1.31 5.96 -0.83
N VAL A 10 -1.96 4.97 -0.21
CA VAL A 10 -2.05 4.80 1.26
C VAL A 10 -1.62 3.39 1.61
N VAL A 11 -0.89 3.26 2.72
CA VAL A 11 -0.38 2.00 3.25
C VAL A 11 -0.73 1.89 4.73
N ALA A 12 -1.22 0.74 5.17
CA ALA A 12 -1.48 0.47 6.57
C ALA A 12 -0.39 -0.41 7.15
N VAL A 13 0.32 0.08 8.17
CA VAL A 13 1.41 -0.63 8.84
C VAL A 13 1.17 -0.73 10.35
N PRO A 14 1.63 -1.80 11.01
CA PRO A 14 1.56 -1.91 12.47
C PRO A 14 2.48 -0.88 13.14
N LYS A 15 1.97 -0.18 14.16
CA LYS A 15 2.65 0.91 14.87
C LYS A 15 3.94 0.47 15.59
N LYS A 16 4.03 -0.81 15.97
CA LYS A 16 5.18 -1.36 16.73
C LYS A 16 6.43 -1.56 15.89
N GLN A 17 6.32 -1.60 14.56
CA GLN A 17 7.47 -1.81 13.68
C GLN A 17 7.30 -0.97 12.40
N PRO A 18 7.75 0.30 12.42
CA PRO A 18 7.92 1.09 11.21
C PRO A 18 8.86 0.32 10.27
N GLY A 19 8.38 -0.05 9.08
CA GLY A 19 9.16 -0.83 8.10
C GLY A 19 8.95 -2.35 8.14
N ALA A 20 8.20 -2.91 9.11
CA ALA A 20 7.79 -4.31 9.05
C ALA A 20 6.56 -4.47 8.15
N PHE A 21 6.83 -4.68 6.87
CA PHE A 21 5.87 -5.26 5.92
C PHE A 21 5.68 -6.75 6.20
N SER A 22 5.30 -7.11 7.43
CA SER A 22 4.80 -8.46 7.72
C SER A 22 3.39 -8.57 7.16
N GLY A 23 2.96 -9.77 6.72
CA GLY A 23 1.80 -10.04 5.85
C GLY A 23 0.41 -9.58 6.30
N SER A 24 0.32 -8.69 7.28
CA SER A 24 -0.86 -8.00 7.79
C SER A 24 -0.93 -6.52 7.36
N CYS A 25 -0.01 -6.04 6.51
CA CYS A 25 -0.07 -4.69 5.93
C CYS A 25 -1.02 -4.65 4.72
N GLY A 26 -1.97 -3.72 4.73
CA GLY A 26 -2.84 -3.44 3.59
C GLY A 26 -2.29 -2.31 2.74
N PHE A 27 -2.51 -2.39 1.43
CA PHE A 27 -2.17 -1.33 0.46
C PHE A 27 -3.44 -0.82 -0.21
N GLY A 28 -3.45 0.43 -0.68
CA GLY A 28 -4.54 0.93 -1.51
C GLY A 28 -5.86 1.07 -0.75
N GLU A 29 -6.92 0.45 -1.28
CA GLU A 29 -8.26 0.55 -0.69
C GLU A 29 -8.34 -0.05 0.71
N GLU A 30 -7.66 -1.18 0.97
CA GLU A 30 -7.64 -1.80 2.29
C GLU A 30 -7.01 -0.85 3.33
N ALA A 31 -5.92 -0.20 2.96
CA ALA A 31 -5.29 0.81 3.81
C ALA A 31 -6.18 2.03 4.02
N LYS A 32 -6.92 2.45 2.98
CA LYS A 32 -7.86 3.57 3.07
C LYS A 32 -9.06 3.24 3.95
N GLN A 33 -9.54 2.01 3.97
CA GLN A 33 -10.61 1.60 4.88
C GLN A 33 -10.18 1.62 6.35
N MET A 34 -8.87 1.49 6.60
CA MET A 34 -8.27 1.62 7.93
C MET A 34 -8.05 3.08 8.35
N LEU A 35 -8.09 4.06 7.43
CA LEU A 35 -8.12 5.48 7.79
C LEU A 35 -9.42 5.81 8.54
N GLY A 36 -9.29 6.16 9.82
CA GLY A 36 -10.43 6.51 10.68
C GLY A 36 -11.04 5.35 11.46
N ARG A 37 -10.62 4.10 11.21
CA ARG A 37 -11.02 2.89 11.97
C ARG A 37 -9.84 2.17 12.61
N THR A 38 -8.69 2.83 12.69
CA THR A 38 -7.44 2.21 13.10
C THR A 38 -7.44 1.94 14.61
N PRO A 39 -7.48 0.67 15.06
CA PRO A 39 -7.17 0.37 16.46
C PRO A 39 -5.73 0.79 16.72
N GLY A 40 -5.39 1.24 17.93
CA GLY A 40 -4.10 1.89 18.25
C GLY A 40 -2.81 1.11 17.91
N SER A 41 -2.95 -0.13 17.44
CA SER A 41 -1.91 -1.02 16.93
C SER A 41 -1.55 -0.83 15.45
N ILE A 42 -2.39 -0.22 14.63
CA ILE A 42 -2.16 -0.01 13.18
C ILE A 42 -2.14 1.50 12.90
N THR A 43 -1.36 1.93 11.91
CA THR A 43 -1.27 3.32 11.46
C THR A 43 -1.32 3.37 9.94
N ALA A 44 -2.18 4.23 9.40
CA ALA A 44 -2.23 4.50 7.98
C ALA A 44 -1.22 5.61 7.64
N ILE A 45 -0.31 5.31 6.73
CA ILE A 45 0.75 6.20 6.25
C ILE A 45 0.51 6.50 4.78
N ARG A 46 0.79 7.74 4.38
CA ARG A 46 0.74 8.15 2.99
C ARG A 46 2.19 8.39 2.52
N PRO A 47 2.83 7.38 1.88
CA PRO A 47 4.26 7.46 1.54
C PRO A 47 4.55 8.47 0.42
N MET A 48 3.51 8.92 -0.28
CA MET A 48 3.59 9.99 -1.28
C MET A 48 2.57 11.10 -0.98
N LYS A 49 3.04 12.33 -0.92
CA LYS A 49 2.21 13.53 -0.71
C LYS A 49 2.63 14.63 -1.68
N ASP A 50 1.67 15.20 -2.41
CA ASP A 50 1.90 16.30 -3.36
C ASP A 50 3.01 16.01 -4.41
N GLY A 51 3.17 14.74 -4.79
CA GLY A 51 4.23 14.29 -5.72
C GLY A 51 5.59 14.05 -5.06
N VAL A 52 5.73 14.32 -3.76
CA VAL A 52 6.93 14.06 -2.97
C VAL A 52 6.84 12.70 -2.32
N ILE A 53 7.92 11.92 -2.41
CA ILE A 53 8.09 10.66 -1.69
C ILE A 53 8.57 10.99 -0.27
N SER A 54 7.77 10.67 0.73
CA SER A 54 8.09 10.85 2.15
C SER A 54 9.01 9.73 2.65
N ASP A 55 8.80 8.50 2.16
CA ASP A 55 9.51 7.30 2.61
C ASP A 55 9.82 6.39 1.42
N PHE A 56 11.11 6.17 1.15
CA PHE A 56 11.54 5.37 0.00
C PHE A 56 11.20 3.88 0.16
N ASP A 57 11.48 3.30 1.33
CA ASP A 57 11.22 1.88 1.60
C ASP A 57 9.74 1.52 1.47
N ILE A 58 8.87 2.37 2.01
CA ILE A 58 7.42 2.18 1.94
C ILE A 58 6.90 2.35 0.52
N THR A 59 7.42 3.33 -0.21
CA THR A 59 7.05 3.54 -1.61
C THR A 59 7.50 2.38 -2.49
N GLN A 60 8.69 1.83 -2.25
CA GLN A 60 9.20 0.69 -3.02
C GLN A 60 8.32 -0.55 -2.86
N GLU A 61 7.93 -0.90 -1.64
CA GLU A 61 7.04 -2.04 -1.39
C GLU A 61 5.63 -1.80 -1.94
N MET A 62 5.10 -0.57 -1.83
CA MET A 62 3.83 -0.19 -2.45
C MET A 62 3.86 -0.37 -3.98
N LEU A 63 4.92 0.09 -4.64
CA LEU A 63 5.09 -0.07 -6.08
C LEU A 63 5.23 -1.55 -6.46
N ARG A 64 6.03 -2.32 -5.71
CA ARG A 64 6.18 -3.77 -5.92
C ARG A 64 4.84 -4.49 -5.77
N TYR A 65 4.02 -4.11 -4.79
CA TYR A 65 2.68 -4.63 -4.61
C TYR A 65 1.78 -4.32 -5.82
N PHE A 66 1.70 -3.07 -6.26
CA PHE A 66 0.85 -2.70 -7.40
C PHE A 66 1.30 -3.35 -8.72
N ILE A 67 2.61 -3.46 -8.95
CA ILE A 67 3.15 -4.18 -10.11
C ILE A 67 2.76 -5.66 -10.05
N ARG A 68 2.92 -6.33 -8.90
CA ARG A 68 2.48 -7.72 -8.73
C ARG A 68 0.97 -7.87 -8.91
N GLN A 69 0.16 -6.95 -8.40
CA GLN A 69 -1.29 -6.97 -8.53
C GLN A 69 -1.77 -6.78 -9.99
N THR A 70 -1.06 -5.95 -10.76
CA THR A 70 -1.32 -5.84 -12.20
C THR A 70 -0.94 -7.14 -12.93
N GLN A 71 0.20 -7.75 -12.60
CA GLN A 71 0.71 -8.98 -13.21
C GLN A 71 -0.07 -10.25 -12.83
N SER A 72 -0.60 -10.35 -11.61
CA SER A 72 -1.26 -11.59 -11.13
C SER A 72 -2.61 -11.90 -11.79
N LYS A 73 -3.24 -10.96 -12.53
CA LYS A 73 -4.37 -11.32 -13.43
C LYS A 73 -3.95 -11.48 -14.89
N PHE A 74 -2.66 -11.55 -15.18
CA PHE A 74 -2.13 -12.05 -16.44
C PHE A 74 -2.09 -13.58 -16.39
N SER A 75 -3.26 -14.20 -16.20
CA SER A 75 -3.49 -15.55 -16.74
C SER A 75 -3.90 -15.30 -18.18
N VAL A 76 -2.91 -15.13 -19.05
CA VAL A 76 -3.09 -15.61 -20.42
C VAL A 76 -2.97 -17.11 -20.27
N PHE A 77 -4.04 -17.80 -20.65
CA PHE A 77 -4.40 -19.21 -20.41
C PHE A 77 -5.28 -19.45 -19.18
#